data_AF-A0AB34X1M9-F1
#
_entry.id   AF-A0AB34X1M9-F1
#
_cell.length_a   1.000
_cell.length_b   1.000
_cell.length_c   1.000
_cell.angle_alpha   90.00
_cell.angle_beta   90.00
_cell.angle_gamma   90.00
#
_symmetry.space_group_name_H-M   'P 1'
#
loop_
_entity.id
_entity.type
_entity.pdbx_description
1 polymer ?
#
loop_
_entity_poly.entity_id
_entity_poly.type
_entity_poly.pdbx_seq_one_letter_code
_entity_poly.pdbx_strand_id
1 'polypeptide(L)'
;MFADFSLQASIMGLTASDMARRYEVGERTARRWIGGKACPPEPVAEDVAELFRSFLESLDSMIETLDYSDEGFEHVLTLDDPNYKHLRPLVQAAYLLCHLRGIETDISFS
;
A
#
# COMPACT_ATOMS: atom_id res chain seq x y z
N MET A 1 14.72 -0.15 10.48
CA MET A 1 15.01 -0.04 9.04
C MET A 1 14.14 1.07 8.49
N PHE A 2 14.72 2.19 8.08
CA PHE A 2 13.99 3.42 7.81
C PHE A 2 13.18 3.40 6.50
N ALA A 3 13.63 2.60 5.54
CA ALA A 3 12.98 2.42 4.24
C ALA A 3 11.64 1.65 4.35
N ASP A 4 11.53 0.72 5.30
CA ASP A 4 10.37 -0.16 5.42
C ASP A 4 9.08 0.60 5.75
N PHE A 5 9.15 1.55 6.69
CA PHE A 5 7.98 2.34 7.08
C PHE A 5 7.42 3.18 5.92
N SER A 6 8.30 3.89 5.22
CA SER A 6 7.93 4.75 4.08
C SER A 6 7.30 3.90 2.96
N LEU A 7 7.88 2.75 2.69
CA LEU A 7 7.38 1.80 1.70
C LEU A 7 6.01 1.23 2.10
N GLN A 8 5.87 0.74 3.33
CA GLN A 8 4.61 0.19 3.87
C GLN A 8 3.48 1.23 3.80
N ALA A 9 3.74 2.45 4.28
CA ALA A 9 2.77 3.54 4.22
C ALA A 9 2.38 3.88 2.78
N SER A 10 3.34 3.90 1.84
CA SER A 10 3.08 4.15 0.43
C SER A 10 2.23 3.05 -0.21
N ILE A 11 2.53 1.78 0.06
CA ILE A 11 1.79 0.63 -0.50
C ILE A 11 0.35 0.61 0.02
N MET A 12 0.13 0.97 1.28
CA MET A 12 -1.22 1.12 1.86
C MET A 12 -1.94 2.41 1.44
N GLY A 13 -1.28 3.31 0.72
CA GLY A 13 -1.85 4.60 0.32
C GLY A 13 -2.05 5.59 1.47
N LEU A 14 -1.36 5.40 2.60
CA LEU A 14 -1.48 6.29 3.77
C LEU A 14 -0.90 7.67 3.45
N THR A 15 -1.74 8.70 3.55
CA THR A 15 -1.31 10.08 3.33
C THR A 15 -0.73 10.69 4.61
N ALA A 16 0.01 11.80 4.48
CA ALA A 16 0.49 12.52 5.65
C ALA A 16 -0.64 13.05 6.54
N SER A 17 -1.80 13.38 5.95
CA SER A 17 -2.97 13.81 6.70
C SER A 17 -3.60 12.66 7.49
N ASP A 18 -3.61 11.44 6.95
CA ASP A 18 -4.10 10.25 7.66
C ASP A 18 -3.21 9.93 8.86
N MET A 19 -1.90 9.93 8.63
CA MET A 19 -0.89 9.69 9.67
C MET A 19 -0.93 10.77 10.77
N ALA A 20 -1.03 12.05 10.38
CA ALA A 20 -1.13 13.16 11.32
C ALA A 20 -2.34 13.03 12.24
N ARG A 21 -3.49 12.62 11.67
CA ARG A 21 -4.73 12.40 12.41
C ARG A 21 -4.65 11.18 13.32
N ARG A 22 -4.13 10.06 12.81
CA ARG A 22 -4.06 8.79 13.55
C ARG A 22 -3.14 8.88 14.77
N TYR A 23 -2.00 9.56 14.64
CA TYR A 23 -0.98 9.63 15.70
C TYR A 23 -0.92 10.98 16.40
N GLU A 24 -1.90 11.86 16.15
CA GLU A 24 -2.00 13.19 16.78
C GLU A 24 -0.72 14.03 16.67
N VAL A 25 -0.07 13.98 15.51
CA VAL A 25 1.14 14.76 15.22
C VAL A 25 0.89 15.82 14.16
N GLY A 26 1.74 16.85 14.13
CA GLY A 26 1.70 17.84 13.05
C GLY A 26 1.95 17.21 11.68
N GLU A 27 1.23 17.67 10.66
CA GLU A 27 1.33 17.14 9.29
C GLU A 27 2.76 17.25 8.72
N ARG A 28 3.53 18.27 9.12
CA ARG A 28 4.95 18.39 8.77
C ARG A 28 5.78 17.21 9.28
N THR A 29 5.49 16.72 10.48
CA THR A 29 6.16 15.57 11.08
C THR A 29 5.80 14.30 10.31
N ALA A 30 4.50 14.07 10.06
CA ALA A 30 4.02 12.94 9.28
C ALA A 30 4.62 12.90 7.85
N ARG A 31 4.69 14.05 7.15
CA ARG A 31 5.33 14.15 5.83
C ARG A 31 6.81 13.78 5.87
N ARG A 32 7.52 14.08 6.95
CA ARG A 32 8.94 13.70 7.08
C ARG A 32 9.11 12.20 7.31
N TRP A 33 8.18 11.56 8.00
CA TRP A 33 8.18 10.10 8.18
C TRP A 33 7.92 9.38 6.86
N ILE A 34 6.82 9.71 6.18
CA ILE A 34 6.46 9.11 4.88
C ILE A 34 7.53 9.41 3.82
N GLY A 35 8.04 10.64 3.79
CA GLY A 35 8.98 11.09 2.76
C GLY A 35 10.42 10.65 2.98
N GLY A 36 10.71 9.78 3.94
CA GLY A 36 12.08 9.31 4.09
C GLY A 36 13.04 10.34 4.71
N LYS A 37 12.55 11.30 5.51
CA LYS A 37 13.37 12.40 6.08
C LYS A 37 13.50 12.42 7.60
N ALA A 38 12.78 11.56 8.32
CA ALA A 38 12.88 11.38 9.77
C ALA A 38 12.28 10.04 10.19
N CYS A 39 12.89 9.35 11.14
CA CYS A 39 12.33 8.10 11.67
C CYS A 39 11.10 8.39 12.55
N PRO A 40 9.98 7.68 12.37
CA PRO A 40 8.90 7.69 13.35
C PRO A 40 9.36 7.05 14.67
N PRO A 41 8.72 7.40 15.80
CA PRO A 41 8.87 6.68 17.06
C PRO A 41 8.52 5.19 16.89
N GLU A 42 9.16 4.33 17.68
CA GLU A 42 8.99 2.88 17.61
C GLU A 42 7.52 2.41 17.68
N PRO A 43 6.67 2.91 18.61
CA PRO A 43 5.26 2.50 18.64
C PRO A 43 4.48 2.82 17.36
N VAL A 44 4.84 3.90 16.67
CA VAL A 44 4.22 4.29 15.40
C VAL A 44 4.71 3.39 14.28
N ALA A 45 6.00 3.03 14.28
CA ALA A 45 6.56 2.13 13.29
C ALA A 45 5.97 0.71 13.41
N GLU A 46 5.79 0.22 14.63
CA GLU A 46 5.19 -1.09 14.91
C GLU A 46 3.72 -1.15 14.49
N ASP A 47 2.90 -0.14 14.83
CA ASP A 47 1.49 -0.08 14.40
C ASP A 47 1.36 -0.07 12.87
N VAL A 48 2.20 0.69 12.15
CA VAL A 48 2.19 0.67 10.68
C VAL A 48 2.60 -0.69 10.12
N ALA A 49 3.57 -1.36 10.73
CA ALA A 49 3.98 -2.70 10.30
C ALA A 49 2.87 -3.74 10.55
N GLU A 50 2.11 -3.60 11.63
CA GLU A 50 0.95 -4.45 11.93
C GLU A 50 -0.20 -4.20 10.94
N LEU A 51 -0.55 -2.94 10.69
CA LEU A 51 -1.53 -2.55 9.66
C LEU A 51 -1.15 -3.10 8.29
N PHE A 52 0.13 -3.01 7.93
CA PHE A 52 0.63 -3.55 6.67
C PHE A 52 0.44 -5.06 6.57
N ARG A 53 0.71 -5.79 7.65
CA ARG A 53 0.49 -7.24 7.70
C ARG A 53 -0.98 -7.58 7.50
N SER A 54 -1.89 -6.93 8.23
CA SER A 54 -3.34 -7.15 8.08
C SER A 54 -3.86 -6.78 6.69
N PHE A 55 -3.30 -5.72 6.10
CA PHE A 55 -3.61 -5.32 4.73
C PHE A 55 -3.18 -6.38 3.71
N LEU A 56 -1.97 -6.93 3.84
CA LEU A 56 -1.50 -8.03 2.98
C LEU A 56 -2.36 -9.28 3.16
N GLU A 57 -2.69 -9.69 4.39
CA GLU A 57 -3.56 -10.85 4.66
C GLU A 57 -4.97 -10.70 4.04
N SER A 58 -5.53 -9.48 4.08
CA SER A 58 -6.83 -9.19 3.47
C SER A 58 -6.78 -9.27 1.95
N LEU A 59 -5.72 -8.73 1.34
CA LEU A 59 -5.50 -8.83 -0.10
C LEU A 59 -5.24 -10.26 -0.55
N ASP A 60 -4.50 -11.02 0.24
CA ASP A 60 -4.20 -12.43 -0.01
C ASP A 60 -5.48 -13.25 -0.11
N SER A 61 -6.40 -13.06 0.84
CA SER A 61 -7.73 -13.67 0.83
C SER A 61 -8.56 -13.27 -0.40
N MET A 62 -8.45 -12.01 -0.83
CA MET A 62 -9.12 -11.52 -2.04
C MET A 62 -8.55 -12.17 -3.31
N ILE A 63 -7.21 -12.26 -3.42
CA ILE A 63 -6.53 -12.89 -4.56
C ILE A 63 -6.87 -14.37 -4.64
N GLU A 64 -6.86 -15.09 -3.52
CA GLU A 64 -7.27 -16.50 -3.49
C GLU A 64 -8.68 -16.68 -4.03
N THR A 65 -9.61 -15.79 -3.66
CA THR A 65 -10.99 -15.83 -4.16
C THR A 65 -11.06 -15.60 -5.67
N LEU A 66 -10.19 -14.75 -6.23
CA LEU A 66 -10.13 -14.46 -7.66
C LEU A 66 -9.45 -15.58 -8.45
N ASP A 67 -8.40 -16.21 -7.92
CA ASP A 67 -7.69 -17.33 -8.57
C ASP A 67 -8.62 -18.53 -8.83
N TYR A 68 -9.59 -18.79 -7.95
CA TYR A 68 -10.63 -19.81 -8.16
C TYR A 68 -11.56 -19.54 -9.36
N SER A 69 -11.58 -18.33 -9.92
CA SER A 69 -12.47 -17.97 -11.04
C SER A 69 -11.87 -18.18 -12.43
N ASP A 70 -10.57 -18.49 -12.56
CA ASP A 70 -9.86 -18.63 -13.85
C ASP A 70 -9.97 -17.37 -14.75
N GLU A 71 -10.38 -16.23 -14.17
CA GLU A 71 -10.52 -14.93 -14.82
C GLU A 71 -9.24 -14.10 -14.54
N GLY A 72 -8.56 -13.67 -15.61
CA GLY A 72 -7.41 -12.78 -15.49
C GLY A 72 -7.81 -11.43 -14.89
N PHE A 73 -7.12 -11.00 -13.83
CA PHE A 73 -7.33 -9.67 -13.25
C PHE A 73 -6.64 -8.61 -14.12
N GLU A 74 -7.39 -8.00 -15.04
CA GLU A 74 -6.92 -6.85 -15.83
C GLU A 74 -7.44 -5.54 -15.22
N HIS A 75 -6.53 -4.66 -14.80
CA HIS A 75 -6.91 -3.32 -14.35
C HIS A 75 -6.01 -2.25 -14.92
N VAL A 76 -6.60 -1.34 -15.72
CA VAL A 76 -5.90 -0.23 -16.36
C VAL A 76 -6.03 1.02 -15.49
N LEU A 77 -4.93 1.49 -14.92
CA LEU A 77 -4.87 2.74 -14.16
C LEU A 77 -4.70 3.93 -15.09
N THR A 78 -5.74 4.76 -15.21
CA THR A 78 -5.67 6.01 -15.99
C THR A 78 -5.44 7.20 -15.06
N LEU A 79 -4.50 8.11 -15.36
CA LEU A 79 -4.19 9.27 -14.51
C LEU A 79 -5.39 10.20 -14.28
N ASP A 80 -6.29 10.27 -15.26
CA ASP A 80 -7.50 11.09 -15.21
C ASP A 80 -8.66 10.42 -14.46
N ASP A 81 -8.49 9.17 -14.00
CA ASP A 81 -9.53 8.49 -13.23
C ASP A 81 -9.72 9.21 -11.88
N PRO A 82 -10.95 9.63 -11.52
CA PRO A 82 -11.22 10.27 -10.23
C PRO A 82 -10.80 9.42 -9.03
N ASN A 83 -10.72 8.10 -9.19
CA ASN A 83 -10.30 7.14 -8.18
C ASN A 83 -8.83 6.74 -8.29
N TYR A 84 -8.05 7.29 -9.23
CA TYR A 84 -6.64 6.90 -9.45
C TYR A 84 -5.82 6.85 -8.16
N LYS A 85 -5.98 7.85 -7.28
CA LYS A 85 -5.25 7.95 -6.00
C LYS A 85 -5.59 6.81 -5.04
N HIS A 86 -6.80 6.25 -5.13
CA HIS A 86 -7.28 5.14 -4.31
C HIS A 86 -6.96 3.78 -4.94
N LEU A 87 -7.06 3.68 -6.27
CA LEU A 87 -6.81 2.43 -6.99
C LEU A 87 -5.32 2.11 -7.12
N ARG A 88 -4.46 3.13 -7.21
CA ARG A 88 -3.00 2.93 -7.34
C ARG A 88 -2.39 2.10 -6.20
N PRO A 89 -2.61 2.42 -4.90
CA PRO A 89 -2.09 1.61 -3.79
C PRO A 89 -2.58 0.15 -3.84
N LEU A 90 -3.86 -0.06 -4.17
CA LEU A 90 -4.47 -1.38 -4.30
C LEU A 90 -3.76 -2.22 -5.39
N VAL A 91 -3.57 -1.65 -6.58
CA VAL A 91 -2.88 -2.32 -7.70
C VAL A 91 -1.41 -2.61 -7.35
N GLN A 92 -0.72 -1.67 -6.70
CA GLN A 92 0.67 -1.88 -6.26
C GLN A 92 0.78 -3.05 -5.28
N ALA A 93 -0.16 -3.17 -4.35
CA ALA A 93 -0.18 -4.23 -3.36
C ALA A 93 -0.57 -5.59 -3.97
N ALA A 94 -1.58 -5.62 -4.83
CA ALA A 94 -1.99 -6.81 -5.56
C ALA A 94 -0.84 -7.37 -6.41
N TYR A 95 -0.14 -6.50 -7.15
CA TYR A 95 1.04 -6.91 -7.92
C TYR A 95 2.11 -7.57 -7.05
N LEU A 96 2.45 -6.97 -5.92
CA LEU A 96 3.51 -7.47 -5.05
C LEU A 96 3.16 -8.84 -4.47
N LEU A 97 1.88 -9.07 -4.14
CA LEU A 97 1.38 -10.36 -3.68
C LEU A 97 1.34 -11.42 -4.77
N CYS A 98 0.84 -11.09 -5.97
CA CYS A 98 0.85 -12.01 -7.11
C CYS A 98 2.28 -12.47 -7.43
N HIS A 99 3.24 -11.53 -7.43
CA HIS A 99 4.65 -11.84 -7.68
C HIS A 99 5.25 -12.74 -6.59
N LEU A 100 4.94 -12.48 -5.31
CA LEU A 100 5.38 -13.33 -4.19
C LEU A 100 4.83 -14.76 -4.27
N ARG A 101 3.65 -14.95 -4.86
CA ARG A 101 3.01 -16.26 -5.07
C ARG A 101 3.39 -16.93 -6.40
N GLY A 102 4.21 -16.29 -7.23
CA GLY A 102 4.59 -16.82 -8.54
C GLY A 102 3.45 -16.82 -9.56
N ILE A 103 2.42 -16.00 -9.34
CA ILE A 103 1.33 -15.79 -10.30
C ILE A 103 1.86 -14.88 -11.42
N GLU A 104 1.78 -15.33 -12.67
CA GLU A 104 2.17 -14.51 -13.82
C GLU A 104 1.31 -13.25 -13.85
N THR A 105 1.96 -12.10 -13.74
CA THR A 105 1.30 -10.79 -13.70
C THR A 105 1.91 -9.92 -14.80
N ASP A 106 1.08 -9.43 -15.71
CA ASP A 106 1.50 -8.51 -16.75
C ASP A 106 1.13 -7.07 -16.38
N ILE A 107 2.05 -6.12 -16.55
CA ILE A 107 1.80 -4.70 -16.29
C ILE A 107 1.96 -3.93 -17.59
N SER A 108 0.84 -3.37 -18.04
CA SER A 108 0.81 -2.41 -19.14
C SER A 108 0.53 -1.02 -18.62
N PHE A 109 1.39 -0.05 -18.97
CA PHE A 109 1.13 1.37 -18.75
C PHE A 109 0.63 1.99 -20.06
N SER A 110 -0.50 2.69 -20.02
CA SER A 110 -1.03 3.49 -21.14
C SER A 110 -0.68 4.97 -21.00
#